data_AF-A0AAW1VL90-F1
#
_entry.id   AF-A0AAW1VL90-F1
#
_cell.length_a   1.000
_cell.length_b   1.000
_cell.length_c   1.000
_cell.angle_alpha   90.00
_cell.angle_beta   90.00
_cell.angle_gamma   90.00
#
_symmetry.space_group_name_H-M   'P 1'
#
loop_
_entity.id
_entity.type
_entity.pdbx_description
1 polymer ?
#
loop_
_entity_poly.entity_id
_entity_poly.type
_entity_poly.pdbx_seq_one_letter_code
_entity_poly.pdbx_strand_id
1 'polypeptide(L)'
;MMDKEDLALQDKNGNTALCIAAAAGSLEIVQLLIEANNSLLTIRGGANMAPPYMAALLGQSEIAWHLYPKSKNMMEKTDLECLFFSSINYGLYDLALQLLDTDPDSARALAKARTDRPKGKTALHILARRPSIFGSQSPGMWGRLINSFLPGVKFPFQRKLNQADVALQLVQRLWEEILKDEHENVMNLINYPSNLLFDATELGNYEFLAALMSSYPELVWETDEKKSYYNPCRSFASSC
;
A
#
# COMPACT_ATOMS: atom_id res chain seq x y z
N MET A 1 -20.09 21.44 -32.08
CA MET A 1 -20.05 20.34 -31.10
C MET A 1 -18.60 19.99 -30.91
N MET A 2 -18.18 19.63 -29.70
CA MET A 2 -16.82 19.15 -29.47
C MET A 2 -16.78 17.69 -29.86
N ASP A 3 -15.85 17.31 -30.73
CA ASP A 3 -15.74 15.94 -31.24
C ASP A 3 -14.92 15.07 -30.26
N LYS A 4 -14.97 13.75 -30.42
CA LYS A 4 -14.27 12.82 -29.50
C LYS A 4 -12.76 13.04 -29.53
N GLU A 5 -12.24 13.41 -30.69
CA GLU A 5 -10.84 13.70 -30.93
C GLU A 5 -10.38 14.96 -30.19
N ASP A 6 -11.26 15.96 -30.05
CA ASP A 6 -10.96 17.18 -29.28
C ASP A 6 -10.76 16.88 -27.80
N LEU A 7 -11.54 15.92 -27.25
CA LEU A 7 -11.40 15.47 -25.86
C LEU A 7 -10.05 14.79 -25.58
N ALA A 8 -9.44 14.18 -26.60
CA ALA A 8 -8.18 13.44 -26.51
C ALA A 8 -6.95 14.35 -26.53
N LEU A 9 -7.12 15.65 -26.80
CA LEU A 9 -6.02 16.61 -26.82
C LEU A 9 -5.36 16.72 -25.44
N GLN A 10 -4.04 16.90 -25.47
CA GLN A 10 -3.21 17.13 -24.29
C GLN A 10 -2.89 18.62 -24.16
N ASP A 11 -2.83 19.11 -22.93
CA ASP A 11 -2.31 20.45 -22.63
C ASP A 11 -0.79 20.53 -22.86
N LYS A 12 -0.22 21.71 -22.64
CA LYS A 12 1.24 21.95 -22.75
C LYS A 12 2.11 21.07 -21.83
N ASN A 13 1.52 20.44 -20.82
CA ASN A 13 2.19 19.56 -19.87
C ASN A 13 1.96 18.07 -20.19
N GLY A 14 1.23 17.76 -21.27
CA GLY A 14 0.88 16.39 -21.65
C GLY A 14 -0.37 15.84 -20.95
N ASN A 15 -1.15 16.66 -20.25
CA ASN A 15 -2.35 16.20 -19.54
C ASN A 15 -3.59 16.24 -20.43
N THR A 16 -4.35 15.15 -20.45
CA THR A 16 -5.71 15.14 -21.01
C THR A 16 -6.72 15.77 -20.05
N ALA A 17 -7.91 16.11 -20.55
CA ALA A 17 -9.02 16.54 -19.70
C ALA A 17 -9.34 15.52 -18.59
N LEU A 18 -9.24 14.21 -18.89
CA LEU A 18 -9.45 13.14 -17.92
C LEU A 18 -8.39 13.17 -16.81
N CYS A 19 -7.11 13.38 -17.15
CA CYS A 19 -6.04 13.49 -16.15
C CYS A 19 -6.26 14.67 -15.20
N ILE A 20 -6.69 15.81 -15.75
CA ILE A 20 -6.97 17.02 -14.96
C ILE A 20 -8.18 16.79 -14.04
N ALA A 21 -9.26 16.19 -14.54
CA ALA A 21 -10.43 15.85 -13.73
C ALA A 21 -10.09 14.83 -12.62
N ALA A 22 -9.23 13.87 -12.94
CA ALA A 22 -8.76 12.85 -12.01
C ALA A 22 -7.92 13.45 -10.87
N ALA A 23 -6.99 14.35 -11.22
CA ALA A 23 -6.20 15.14 -10.29
C ALA A 23 -7.08 16.02 -9.38
N ALA A 24 -8.15 16.60 -9.93
CA ALA A 24 -9.08 17.47 -9.20
C ALA A 24 -10.04 16.73 -8.26
N GLY A 25 -10.15 15.40 -8.34
CA GLY A 25 -11.06 14.63 -7.49
C GLY A 25 -12.52 14.64 -7.94
N SER A 26 -12.82 15.07 -9.16
CA SER A 26 -14.19 15.29 -9.61
C SER A 26 -14.79 14.05 -10.32
N LEU A 27 -15.43 13.17 -9.55
CA LEU A 27 -16.00 11.92 -10.06
C LEU A 27 -17.03 12.14 -11.20
N GLU A 28 -17.89 13.15 -11.06
CA GLU A 28 -18.90 13.49 -12.06
C GLU A 28 -18.26 13.83 -13.42
N ILE A 29 -17.30 14.75 -13.44
CA ILE A 29 -16.55 15.12 -14.65
C ILE A 29 -15.80 13.91 -15.22
N VAL A 30 -15.17 13.09 -14.37
CA VAL A 30 -14.49 11.87 -14.80
C VAL A 30 -15.47 10.94 -15.55
N GLN A 31 -16.66 10.72 -15.01
CA GLN A 31 -17.68 9.87 -15.63
C GLN A 31 -18.16 10.46 -16.96
N LEU A 32 -18.50 11.75 -17.00
CA LEU A 32 -18.92 12.44 -18.22
C LEU A 32 -17.87 12.37 -19.34
N LEU A 33 -16.59 12.54 -18.99
CA LEU A 33 -15.49 12.46 -19.96
C LEU A 33 -15.33 11.04 -20.52
N ILE A 34 -15.42 10.01 -19.67
CA ILE A 34 -15.34 8.60 -20.09
C ILE A 34 -16.53 8.22 -20.98
N GLU A 35 -17.74 8.68 -20.63
CA GLU A 35 -18.95 8.46 -21.43
C GLU A 35 -18.86 9.12 -22.80
N ALA A 36 -18.33 10.36 -22.86
CA ALA A 36 -18.14 11.08 -24.11
C ALA A 36 -17.05 10.45 -24.98
N ASN A 37 -15.90 10.08 -24.38
CA ASN A 37 -14.82 9.41 -25.07
C ASN A 37 -14.06 8.43 -24.16
N ASN A 38 -14.38 7.13 -24.30
CA ASN A 38 -13.73 6.07 -23.53
C ASN A 38 -12.24 5.86 -23.88
N SER A 39 -11.75 6.34 -25.04
CA SER A 39 -10.33 6.21 -25.40
C SER A 39 -9.42 7.08 -24.51
N LEU A 40 -9.99 8.03 -23.76
CA LEU A 40 -9.24 8.81 -22.77
C LEU A 40 -8.58 7.94 -21.70
N LEU A 41 -9.18 6.78 -21.38
CA LEU A 41 -8.61 5.81 -20.45
C LEU A 41 -7.29 5.19 -20.93
N THR A 42 -6.96 5.31 -22.21
CA THR A 42 -5.74 4.78 -22.82
C THR A 42 -4.71 5.86 -23.14
N ILE A 43 -4.98 7.13 -22.81
CA ILE A 43 -4.06 8.24 -23.07
C ILE A 43 -3.37 8.61 -21.75
N ARG A 44 -2.04 8.58 -21.75
CA ARG A 44 -1.24 8.95 -20.59
C ARG A 44 -1.19 10.47 -20.43
N GLY A 45 -1.16 10.94 -19.19
CA GLY A 45 -1.00 12.33 -18.85
C GLY A 45 0.46 12.79 -18.88
N GLY A 46 0.72 13.95 -18.28
CA GLY A 46 2.06 14.50 -18.11
C GLY A 46 2.99 13.52 -17.39
N ALA A 47 4.29 13.59 -17.73
CA ALA A 47 5.31 12.65 -17.28
C ALA A 47 4.97 11.16 -17.54
N ASN A 48 4.15 10.89 -18.56
CA ASN A 48 3.72 9.54 -18.96
C ASN A 48 2.88 8.81 -17.89
N MET A 49 2.20 9.55 -17.01
CA MET A 49 1.41 8.96 -15.92
C MET A 49 0.06 8.44 -16.40
N ALA A 50 -0.33 7.23 -15.99
CA ALA A 50 -1.69 6.74 -16.18
C ALA A 50 -2.69 7.56 -15.34
N PRO A 51 -3.93 7.81 -15.81
CA PRO A 51 -4.93 8.58 -15.06
C PRO A 51 -5.18 8.09 -13.61
N PRO A 52 -5.27 6.78 -13.31
CA PRO A 52 -5.41 6.29 -11.93
C PRO A 52 -4.23 6.69 -11.03
N TYR A 53 -3.01 6.65 -11.58
CA TYR A 53 -1.81 7.03 -10.84
C TYR A 53 -1.81 8.53 -10.51
N MET A 54 -2.21 9.39 -11.46
CA MET A 54 -2.31 10.82 -11.20
C MET A 54 -3.33 11.16 -10.10
N ALA A 55 -4.48 10.48 -10.08
CA ALA A 55 -5.46 10.62 -9.00
C ALA A 55 -4.86 10.25 -7.64
N ALA A 56 -4.20 9.09 -7.53
CA ALA A 56 -3.59 8.63 -6.28
C ALA A 56 -2.46 9.56 -5.80
N LEU A 57 -1.64 10.07 -6.71
CA LEU A 57 -0.57 11.03 -6.40
C LEU A 57 -1.10 12.30 -5.73
N LEU A 58 -2.32 12.71 -6.08
CA LEU A 58 -2.99 13.88 -5.50
C LEU A 58 -3.99 13.54 -4.39
N GLY A 59 -3.94 12.32 -3.85
CA GLY A 59 -4.77 11.91 -2.72
C GLY A 59 -6.21 11.53 -3.07
N GLN A 60 -6.56 11.44 -4.36
CA GLN A 60 -7.92 11.20 -4.84
C GLN A 60 -8.22 9.69 -4.90
N SER A 61 -8.28 9.04 -3.73
CA SER A 61 -8.44 7.59 -3.58
C SER A 61 -9.65 7.02 -4.34
N GLU A 62 -10.81 7.68 -4.22
CA GLU A 62 -12.05 7.24 -4.88
C GLU A 62 -11.91 7.27 -6.40
N ILE A 63 -11.32 8.34 -6.95
CA ILE A 63 -11.13 8.48 -8.39
C ILE A 63 -10.10 7.49 -8.91
N ALA A 64 -8.99 7.30 -8.19
CA ALA A 64 -7.98 6.32 -8.54
C ALA A 64 -8.58 4.91 -8.63
N TRP A 65 -9.39 4.51 -7.64
CA TRP A 65 -10.09 3.23 -7.67
C TRP A 65 -11.14 3.14 -8.77
N HIS A 66 -11.88 4.22 -9.05
CA HIS A 66 -12.86 4.24 -10.14
C HIS A 66 -12.21 4.02 -11.52
N LEU A 67 -11.03 4.59 -11.73
CA LEU A 67 -10.30 4.53 -12.99
C LEU A 67 -9.52 3.22 -13.16
N TYR A 68 -8.92 2.70 -12.08
CA TYR A 68 -7.98 1.57 -12.16
C TYR A 68 -8.54 0.33 -12.91
N PRO A 69 -9.72 -0.23 -12.58
CA PRO A 69 -10.26 -1.38 -13.27
C PRO A 69 -10.52 -1.13 -14.76
N LYS A 70 -10.87 0.12 -15.12
CA LYS A 70 -11.16 0.53 -16.50
C LYS A 70 -9.89 0.77 -17.31
N SER A 71 -8.80 1.17 -16.65
CA SER A 71 -7.49 1.42 -17.26
C SER A 71 -6.53 0.21 -17.18
N LYS A 72 -6.94 -0.93 -16.62
CA LYS A 72 -6.07 -2.11 -16.42
C LYS A 72 -5.32 -2.54 -17.69
N ASN A 73 -5.96 -2.44 -18.86
CA ASN A 73 -5.35 -2.82 -20.15
C ASN A 73 -4.19 -1.94 -20.59
N MET A 74 -4.13 -0.67 -20.15
CA MET A 74 -3.03 0.23 -20.49
C MET A 74 -1.90 0.22 -19.46
N MET A 75 -2.17 -0.31 -18.26
CA MET A 75 -1.25 -0.24 -17.14
C MET A 75 -0.22 -1.35 -17.24
N GLU A 76 1.04 -0.94 -17.22
CA GLU A 76 2.17 -1.84 -17.08
C GLU A 76 2.38 -2.18 -15.61
N LYS A 77 3.22 -3.18 -15.36
CA LYS A 77 3.61 -3.57 -13.99
C LYS A 77 4.15 -2.39 -13.19
N THR A 78 4.99 -1.56 -13.80
CA THR A 78 5.58 -0.36 -13.20
C THR A 78 4.52 0.68 -12.83
N ASP A 79 3.44 0.82 -13.63
CA ASP A 79 2.34 1.72 -13.30
C ASP A 79 1.58 1.24 -12.06
N LEU A 80 1.33 -0.07 -11.97
CA LEU A 80 0.67 -0.67 -10.82
C LEU A 80 1.52 -0.51 -9.55
N GLU A 81 2.83 -0.72 -9.63
CA GLU A 81 3.76 -0.48 -8.52
C GLU A 81 3.78 1.01 -8.12
N CYS A 82 3.83 1.94 -9.08
CA CYS A 82 3.76 3.38 -8.82
C CYS A 82 2.45 3.78 -8.11
N LEU A 83 1.32 3.25 -8.59
CA LEU A 83 0.00 3.46 -7.99
C LEU A 83 -0.04 2.94 -6.55
N PHE A 84 0.45 1.71 -6.33
CA PHE A 84 0.48 1.07 -5.03
C PHE A 84 1.37 1.81 -4.01
N PHE A 85 2.61 2.13 -4.39
CA PHE A 85 3.53 2.86 -3.51
C PHE A 85 3.06 4.29 -3.23
N SER A 86 2.45 4.96 -4.21
CA SER A 86 1.87 6.28 -3.98
C SER A 86 0.71 6.21 -3.00
N SER A 87 -0.16 5.20 -3.12
CA SER A 87 -1.25 4.98 -2.17
C SER A 87 -0.73 4.88 -0.73
N ILE A 88 0.34 4.12 -0.50
CA ILE A 88 0.98 4.02 0.83
C ILE A 88 1.59 5.36 1.25
N ASN A 89 2.33 6.00 0.34
CA ASN A 89 3.08 7.21 0.66
C ASN A 89 2.18 8.38 1.07
N TYR A 90 1.02 8.51 0.42
CA TYR A 90 0.02 9.54 0.67
C TYR A 90 -1.10 9.11 1.63
N GLY A 91 -0.99 7.93 2.26
CA GLY A 91 -1.92 7.49 3.31
C GLY A 91 -3.26 6.96 2.81
N LEU A 92 -3.37 6.65 1.52
CA LEU A 92 -4.52 6.03 0.88
C LEU A 92 -4.50 4.50 1.11
N TYR A 93 -4.51 4.08 2.38
CA TYR A 93 -4.35 2.66 2.74
C TYR A 93 -5.51 1.80 2.23
N ASP A 94 -6.72 2.34 2.13
CA ASP A 94 -7.87 1.64 1.54
C ASP A 94 -7.59 1.29 0.08
N LEU A 95 -7.07 2.23 -0.70
CA LEU A 95 -6.69 1.99 -2.10
C LEU A 95 -5.55 0.98 -2.20
N ALA A 96 -4.52 1.09 -1.36
CA ALA A 96 -3.43 0.13 -1.34
C ALA A 96 -3.92 -1.29 -1.01
N LEU A 97 -4.86 -1.43 -0.07
CA LEU A 97 -5.47 -2.71 0.29
C LEU A 97 -6.34 -3.26 -0.85
N GLN A 98 -7.19 -2.41 -1.46
CA GLN A 98 -8.00 -2.78 -2.62
C GLN A 98 -7.15 -3.29 -3.79
N LEU A 99 -5.97 -2.72 -4.02
CA LEU A 99 -5.04 -3.18 -5.07
C LEU A 99 -4.45 -4.57 -4.77
N LEU A 100 -4.30 -4.97 -3.51
CA LEU A 100 -3.88 -6.32 -3.12
C LEU A 100 -5.02 -7.35 -3.23
N ASP A 101 -6.26 -6.90 -3.30
CA ASP A 101 -7.43 -7.76 -3.37
C ASP A 101 -7.95 -7.94 -4.81
N THR A 102 -7.26 -7.39 -5.81
CA THR A 102 -7.69 -7.47 -7.23
C THR A 102 -7.56 -8.88 -7.78
N ASP A 103 -6.38 -9.49 -7.60
CA ASP A 103 -6.07 -10.85 -8.00
C ASP A 103 -4.83 -11.36 -7.24
N PRO A 104 -4.69 -12.68 -7.02
CA PRO A 104 -3.60 -13.24 -6.21
C PRO A 104 -2.19 -12.97 -6.77
N ASP A 105 -2.04 -12.89 -8.10
CA ASP A 105 -0.74 -12.67 -8.73
C ASP A 105 -0.26 -11.23 -8.54
N SER A 106 -1.17 -10.26 -8.70
CA SER A 106 -0.91 -8.85 -8.38
C SER A 106 -0.61 -8.67 -6.89
N ALA A 107 -1.35 -9.34 -6.00
CA ALA A 107 -1.10 -9.30 -4.56
C ALA A 107 0.32 -9.76 -4.21
N ARG A 108 0.72 -10.93 -4.74
CA ARG A 108 2.06 -11.50 -4.54
C ARG A 108 3.15 -10.60 -5.12
N ALA A 109 2.92 -10.03 -6.30
CA ALA A 109 3.87 -9.13 -6.94
C ALA A 109 4.05 -7.83 -6.14
N LEU A 110 2.96 -7.19 -5.72
CA LEU A 110 2.97 -5.94 -4.96
C LEU A 110 3.55 -6.11 -3.56
N ALA A 111 3.26 -7.21 -2.87
CA ALA A 111 3.81 -7.50 -1.55
C ALA A 111 5.35 -7.53 -1.53
N LYS A 112 5.95 -7.99 -2.64
CA LYS A 112 7.40 -8.11 -2.83
C LYS A 112 7.99 -6.98 -3.67
N ALA A 113 7.17 -6.10 -4.23
CA ALA A 113 7.62 -4.98 -5.05
C ALA A 113 8.55 -4.07 -4.25
N ARG A 114 9.47 -3.41 -4.96
CA ARG A 114 10.47 -2.52 -4.38
C ARG A 114 10.45 -1.18 -5.09
N THR A 115 10.54 -0.10 -4.32
CA THR A 115 10.66 1.25 -4.88
C THR A 115 11.95 1.41 -5.67
N ASP A 116 11.93 2.01 -6.85
CA ASP A 116 13.13 2.18 -7.68
C ASP A 116 14.26 2.97 -6.99
N ARG A 117 13.95 4.10 -6.32
CA ARG A 117 14.95 4.95 -5.64
C ARG A 117 14.37 5.67 -4.41
N PRO A 118 15.19 6.03 -3.41
CA PRO A 118 16.63 5.79 -3.31
C PRO A 118 17.03 4.49 -2.58
N LYS A 119 16.09 3.61 -2.19
CA LYS A 119 16.42 2.52 -1.27
C LYS A 119 15.80 1.15 -1.56
N GLY A 120 15.17 0.87 -2.69
CA GLY A 120 14.67 -0.50 -2.97
C GLY A 120 13.71 -1.05 -1.89
N LYS A 121 12.95 -0.17 -1.24
CA LYS A 121 12.12 -0.53 -0.07
C LYS A 121 10.86 -1.24 -0.50
N THR A 122 10.44 -2.26 0.25
CA THR A 122 9.09 -2.83 0.13
C THR A 122 8.07 -1.96 0.86
N ALA A 123 6.77 -2.24 0.66
CA ALA A 123 5.70 -1.59 1.40
C ALA A 123 5.86 -1.71 2.92
N LEU A 124 6.25 -2.89 3.42
CA LEU A 124 6.51 -3.09 4.84
C LEU A 124 7.63 -2.18 5.36
N HIS A 125 8.73 -1.98 4.63
CA HIS A 125 9.79 -1.04 5.04
C HIS A 125 9.33 0.41 5.13
N ILE A 126 8.36 0.80 4.30
CA ILE A 126 7.76 2.13 4.37
C ILE A 126 6.88 2.23 5.63
N LEU A 127 6.03 1.23 5.87
CA LEU A 127 5.09 1.19 6.99
C LEU A 127 5.78 1.05 8.36
N ALA A 128 6.83 0.23 8.45
CA ALA A 128 7.67 0.09 9.65
C ALA A 128 8.20 1.44 10.15
N ARG A 129 8.48 2.36 9.23
CA ARG A 129 9.03 3.67 9.54
C ARG A 129 7.98 4.76 9.76
N ARG A 130 6.71 4.39 9.98
CA ARG A 130 5.60 5.32 10.20
C ARG A 130 4.77 4.96 11.46
N PRO A 131 5.38 4.99 12.66
CA PRO A 131 4.70 4.66 13.92
C PRO A 131 3.46 5.54 14.21
N SER A 132 3.46 6.79 13.73
CA SER A 132 2.36 7.73 13.95
C SER A 132 1.01 7.30 13.36
N ILE A 133 1.00 6.40 12.38
CA ILE A 133 -0.26 5.86 11.81
C ILE A 133 -0.91 4.88 12.78
N PHE A 134 -0.11 4.07 13.47
CA PHE A 134 -0.58 2.98 14.32
C PHE A 134 -0.88 3.44 15.75
N GLY A 135 -0.32 4.59 16.15
CA GLY A 135 -0.67 5.32 17.36
C GLY A 135 0.00 4.76 18.61
N SER A 136 0.83 5.57 19.25
CA SER A 136 1.35 5.26 20.58
C SER A 136 0.24 5.31 21.63
N GLN A 137 0.11 4.25 22.43
CA GLN A 137 -0.72 4.11 23.63
C GLN A 137 -2.21 3.78 23.42
N SER A 138 -2.52 2.53 23.09
CA SER A 138 -3.65 1.87 23.76
C SER A 138 -3.49 0.35 23.80
N PRO A 139 -3.59 -0.29 24.98
CA PRO A 139 -3.66 -1.76 25.12
C PRO A 139 -4.82 -2.42 24.34
N GLY A 140 -5.74 -1.62 23.77
CA GLY A 140 -6.95 -2.08 23.11
C GLY A 140 -6.76 -2.56 21.66
N MET A 141 -5.64 -2.28 21.00
CA MET A 141 -5.39 -2.75 19.62
C MET A 141 -4.78 -4.16 19.59
N TRP A 142 -3.97 -4.50 20.59
CA TRP A 142 -3.34 -5.82 20.74
C TRP A 142 -4.39 -6.94 20.89
N GLY A 143 -5.46 -6.69 21.65
CA GLY A 143 -6.60 -7.61 21.75
C GLY A 143 -7.41 -7.78 20.46
N ARG A 144 -7.28 -6.87 19.48
CA ARG A 144 -7.92 -6.99 18.16
C ARG A 144 -7.10 -7.87 17.22
N LEU A 145 -5.77 -7.72 17.26
CA LEU A 145 -4.83 -8.53 16.49
C LEU A 145 -4.98 -10.01 16.84
N ILE A 146 -5.04 -10.36 18.13
CA ILE A 146 -5.18 -11.76 18.58
C ILE A 146 -6.49 -12.40 18.07
N ASN A 147 -7.58 -11.63 18.01
CA ASN A 147 -8.87 -12.14 17.53
C ASN A 147 -8.96 -12.33 16.01
N SER A 148 -8.12 -11.66 15.21
CA SER A 148 -8.06 -11.87 13.75
C SER A 148 -7.35 -13.17 13.33
N PHE A 149 -6.62 -13.82 14.24
CA PHE A 149 -5.90 -15.08 13.97
C PHE A 149 -6.77 -16.35 14.14
N LEU A 150 -8.05 -16.21 14.51
CA LEU A 150 -8.96 -17.36 14.67
C LEU A 150 -9.69 -17.68 13.35
N PRO A 151 -9.48 -18.87 12.75
CA PRO A 151 -10.16 -19.26 11.52
C PRO A 151 -11.66 -19.42 11.79
N GLY A 152 -12.50 -18.70 11.03
CA GLY A 152 -13.97 -18.86 11.07
C GLY A 152 -14.76 -17.70 11.68
N VAL A 153 -14.11 -16.64 12.16
CA VAL A 153 -14.82 -15.43 12.62
C VAL A 153 -15.16 -14.54 11.42
N LYS A 154 -16.36 -14.70 10.86
CA LYS A 154 -16.96 -13.70 9.96
C LYS A 154 -17.34 -12.47 10.79
N PHE A 155 -16.62 -11.37 10.62
CA PHE A 155 -17.05 -10.10 11.20
C PHE A 155 -18.24 -9.51 10.41
N PRO A 156 -19.34 -9.11 11.08
CA PRO A 156 -20.35 -8.28 10.47
C PRO A 156 -19.76 -6.89 10.24
N PHE A 157 -19.38 -6.61 8.99
CA PHE A 157 -18.63 -5.41 8.61
C PHE A 157 -19.56 -4.20 8.44
N GLN A 158 -19.89 -3.51 9.53
CA GLN A 158 -20.55 -2.19 9.50
C GLN A 158 -20.04 -1.26 10.60
N ARG A 159 -18.71 -1.15 10.76
CA ARG A 159 -18.11 -0.02 11.50
C ARG A 159 -17.11 0.67 10.61
N LYS A 160 -17.24 2.00 10.47
CA LYS A 160 -16.29 2.84 9.75
C LYS A 160 -14.91 2.66 10.39
N LEU A 161 -14.05 1.90 9.73
CA LEU A 161 -12.67 1.68 10.15
C LEU A 161 -11.95 3.02 10.17
N ASN A 162 -11.08 3.23 11.17
CA ASN A 162 -10.18 4.38 11.13
C ASN A 162 -8.95 4.05 10.27
N GLN A 163 -8.18 5.08 9.91
CA GLN A 163 -7.01 4.93 9.04
C GLN A 163 -5.93 4.00 9.62
N ALA A 164 -5.83 3.89 10.95
CA ALA A 164 -4.90 2.97 11.62
C ALA A 164 -5.34 1.51 11.45
N ASP A 165 -6.64 1.23 11.61
CA ASP A 165 -7.21 -0.12 11.45
C ASP A 165 -7.02 -0.61 9.99
N VAL A 166 -7.17 0.29 9.01
CA VAL A 166 -6.93 -0.02 7.59
C VAL A 166 -5.43 -0.25 7.31
N ALA A 167 -4.56 0.60 7.85
CA ALA A 167 -3.12 0.44 7.71
C ALA A 167 -2.63 -0.89 8.31
N LEU A 168 -3.21 -1.32 9.43
CA LEU A 168 -2.89 -2.59 10.07
C LEU A 168 -3.35 -3.79 9.22
N GLN A 169 -4.56 -3.72 8.66
CA GLN A 169 -5.03 -4.72 7.69
C GLN A 169 -4.11 -4.80 6.46
N LEU A 170 -3.64 -3.66 5.96
CA LEU A 170 -2.65 -3.63 4.88
C LEU A 170 -1.35 -4.32 5.28
N VAL A 171 -0.81 -4.08 6.49
CA VAL A 171 0.38 -4.78 7.00
C VAL A 171 0.14 -6.28 7.06
N GLN A 172 -0.98 -6.72 7.62
CA GLN A 172 -1.33 -8.14 7.74
C GLN A 172 -1.44 -8.81 6.37
N ARG A 173 -2.20 -8.20 5.45
CA ARG A 173 -2.39 -8.69 4.08
C ARG A 173 -1.07 -8.83 3.33
N LEU A 174 -0.18 -7.83 3.45
CA LEU A 174 1.16 -7.88 2.87
C LEU A 174 2.00 -9.00 3.46
N TRP A 175 1.95 -9.14 4.79
CA TRP A 175 2.71 -10.15 5.50
C TRP A 175 2.25 -11.57 5.15
N GLU A 176 0.94 -11.80 5.05
CA GLU A 176 0.36 -13.06 4.59
C GLU A 176 0.84 -13.46 3.19
N GLU A 177 0.98 -12.52 2.25
CA GLU A 177 1.55 -12.85 0.92
C GLU A 177 3.04 -13.16 0.99
N ILE A 178 3.79 -12.48 1.85
CA ILE A 178 5.23 -12.71 2.02
C ILE A 178 5.49 -14.06 2.67
N LEU A 179 4.70 -14.46 3.67
CA LEU A 179 4.83 -15.74 4.39
C LEU A 179 4.51 -16.97 3.52
N LYS A 180 3.97 -16.79 2.32
CA LYS A 180 3.81 -17.88 1.33
C LYS A 180 5.13 -18.24 0.63
N ASP A 181 6.17 -17.44 0.79
CA ASP A 181 7.49 -17.68 0.20
C ASP A 181 8.38 -18.54 1.12
N GLU A 182 9.52 -18.99 0.62
CA GLU A 182 10.48 -19.76 1.42
C GLU A 182 11.13 -18.87 2.50
N HIS A 183 11.50 -19.48 3.62
CA HIS A 183 12.09 -18.76 4.77
C HIS A 183 13.25 -17.85 4.37
N GLU A 184 14.17 -18.33 3.50
CA GLU A 184 15.29 -17.53 3.01
C GLU A 184 14.83 -16.26 2.28
N ASN A 185 13.79 -16.35 1.45
CA ASN A 185 13.23 -15.20 0.73
C ASN A 185 12.53 -14.22 1.66
N VAL A 186 11.82 -14.73 2.68
CA VAL A 186 11.21 -13.91 3.73
C VAL A 186 12.29 -13.14 4.50
N MET A 187 13.37 -13.83 4.90
CA MET A 187 14.50 -13.23 5.62
C MET A 187 15.26 -12.21 4.76
N ASN A 188 15.49 -12.51 3.48
CA ASN A 188 16.09 -11.56 2.54
C ASN A 188 15.23 -10.30 2.37
N LEU A 189 13.89 -10.46 2.37
CA LEU A 189 12.98 -9.33 2.35
C LEU A 189 13.09 -8.51 3.64
N ILE A 190 13.10 -9.14 4.82
CA ILE A 190 13.24 -8.44 6.10
C ILE A 190 14.55 -7.66 6.19
N ASN A 191 15.65 -8.23 5.71
CA ASN A 191 17.00 -7.69 5.93
C ASN A 191 17.45 -6.62 4.93
N TYR A 192 16.81 -6.53 3.76
CA TYR A 192 17.20 -5.59 2.70
C TYR A 192 16.06 -4.63 2.32
N PRO A 193 16.32 -3.31 2.25
CA PRO A 193 17.63 -2.63 2.27
C PRO A 193 18.21 -2.35 3.66
N SER A 194 17.38 -2.48 4.68
CA SER A 194 17.70 -2.34 6.10
C SER A 194 16.80 -3.28 6.85
N ASN A 195 17.25 -3.81 8.00
CA ASN A 195 16.43 -4.73 8.76
C ASN A 195 15.14 -4.04 9.24
N LEU A 196 14.03 -4.50 8.68
CA LEU A 196 12.68 -3.98 8.90
C LEU A 196 12.28 -3.94 10.39
N LEU A 197 12.65 -4.97 11.15
CA LEU A 197 12.32 -5.07 12.57
C LEU A 197 13.08 -4.04 13.39
N PHE A 198 14.35 -3.78 13.04
CA PHE A 198 15.15 -2.75 13.71
C PHE A 198 14.69 -1.35 13.34
N ASP A 199 14.37 -1.11 12.06
CA ASP A 199 13.76 0.13 11.61
C ASP A 199 12.48 0.46 12.41
N ALA A 200 11.59 -0.53 12.59
CA ALA A 200 10.37 -0.37 13.36
C ALA A 200 10.66 -0.17 14.86
N THR A 201 11.59 -0.93 15.44
CA THR A 201 11.90 -0.84 16.88
C THR A 201 12.54 0.49 17.24
N GLU A 202 13.52 0.95 16.45
CA GLU A 202 14.20 2.24 16.66
C GLU A 202 13.20 3.41 16.66
N LEU A 203 12.12 3.27 15.89
CA LEU A 203 11.06 4.28 15.77
C LEU A 203 9.86 4.04 16.70
N GLY A 204 9.89 3.00 17.53
CA GLY A 204 8.80 2.68 18.46
C GLY A 204 7.50 2.24 17.79
N ASN A 205 7.58 1.61 16.61
CA ASN A 205 6.42 1.12 15.87
C ASN A 205 5.99 -0.27 16.35
N TYR A 206 5.52 -0.34 17.59
CA TYR A 206 5.28 -1.60 18.29
C TYR A 206 4.04 -2.36 17.80
N GLU A 207 3.00 -1.66 17.38
CA GLU A 207 1.80 -2.27 16.78
C GLU A 207 2.14 -2.98 15.45
N PHE A 208 3.01 -2.38 14.63
CA PHE A 208 3.53 -3.01 13.43
C PHE A 208 4.33 -4.29 13.76
N LEU A 209 5.23 -4.22 14.75
CA LEU A 209 6.03 -5.36 15.18
C LEU A 209 5.14 -6.49 15.72
N ALA A 210 4.14 -6.16 16.54
CA ALA A 210 3.17 -7.11 17.06
C ALA A 210 2.44 -7.83 15.92
N ALA A 211 2.00 -7.10 14.89
CA ALA A 211 1.32 -7.69 13.74
C ALA A 211 2.18 -8.73 13.01
N LEU A 212 3.49 -8.48 12.83
CA LEU A 212 4.38 -9.43 12.18
C LEU A 212 4.67 -10.65 13.07
N MET A 213 4.95 -10.41 14.36
CA MET A 213 5.32 -11.45 15.33
C MET A 213 4.17 -12.38 15.69
N SER A 214 2.92 -11.90 15.67
CA SER A 214 1.76 -12.75 15.93
C SER A 214 1.60 -13.84 14.85
N SER A 215 1.93 -13.54 13.60
CA SER A 215 1.88 -14.53 12.50
C SER A 215 3.17 -15.33 12.35
N TYR A 216 4.30 -14.79 12.83
CA TYR A 216 5.62 -15.41 12.67
C TYR A 216 6.48 -15.23 13.95
N PRO A 217 6.20 -16.01 15.01
CA PRO A 217 6.82 -15.81 16.33
C PRO A 217 8.35 -15.99 16.37
N GLU A 218 8.92 -16.70 15.40
CA GLU A 218 10.37 -16.94 15.30
C GLU A 218 11.16 -15.64 15.10
N LEU A 219 10.52 -14.57 14.61
CA LEU A 219 11.13 -13.23 14.46
C LEU A 219 11.65 -12.63 15.76
N VAL A 220 11.18 -13.13 16.92
CA VAL A 220 11.65 -12.67 18.24
C VAL A 220 13.13 -12.98 18.45
N TRP A 221 13.67 -13.97 17.74
CA TRP A 221 15.06 -14.40 17.90
C TRP A 221 16.04 -13.70 16.95
N GLU A 222 15.56 -12.81 16.08
CA GLU A 222 16.39 -12.08 15.12
C GLU A 222 17.45 -11.20 15.80
N THR A 223 18.68 -11.23 15.27
CA THR A 223 19.84 -10.52 15.83
C THR A 223 20.49 -9.60 14.81
N ASP A 224 20.95 -8.43 15.26
CA ASP A 224 21.68 -7.49 14.39
C ASP A 224 23.14 -7.91 14.26
N GLU A 225 23.54 -8.39 13.07
CA GLU A 225 24.94 -8.68 12.78
C GLU A 225 25.84 -7.42 12.87
N LYS A 226 25.27 -6.21 12.75
CA LYS A 226 26.02 -4.94 12.79
C LYS A 226 26.09 -4.30 14.18
N LYS A 227 25.35 -4.80 15.17
CA LYS A 227 25.39 -4.32 16.56
C LYS A 227 25.56 -5.50 17.50
N SER A 228 26.81 -5.78 17.84
CA SER A 228 27.14 -6.68 18.96
C SER A 228 26.39 -6.18 20.21
N TYR A 229 25.42 -6.98 20.68
CA TYR A 229 24.55 -6.77 21.84
C TYR A 229 23.39 -5.76 21.67
N TYR A 230 22.36 -6.09 20.88
CA TYR A 230 20.96 -5.78 21.23
C TYR A 230 19.99 -6.65 20.41
N ASN A 231 19.16 -7.47 21.07
CA ASN A 231 17.98 -8.09 20.45
C ASN A 231 16.76 -7.22 20.84
N PRO A 232 16.24 -6.37 19.93
CA PRO A 232 15.15 -5.44 20.24
C PRO A 232 13.84 -6.14 20.65
N CYS A 233 13.60 -7.36 20.15
CA CYS A 233 12.40 -8.15 20.40
C CYS A 233 12.34 -8.70 21.84
N ARG A 234 13.48 -8.89 22.52
CA ARG A 234 13.52 -9.29 23.94
C ARG A 234 12.94 -8.23 24.88
N SER A 235 13.04 -6.95 24.56
CA SER A 235 12.43 -5.87 25.37
C SER A 235 10.91 -5.82 25.20
N PHE A 236 10.40 -6.18 24.02
CA PHE A 236 8.96 -6.26 23.73
C PHE A 236 8.32 -7.48 24.41
N ALA A 237 8.94 -8.66 24.32
CA ALA A 237 8.45 -9.88 24.96
C ALA A 237 8.48 -9.85 26.51
N SER A 238 9.24 -8.95 27.11
CA SER A 238 9.27 -8.73 28.57
C SER A 238 8.29 -7.65 29.04
N SER A 239 7.64 -6.94 28.12
CA SER A 239 6.69 -5.84 28.39
C SER A 239 5.22 -6.19 28.09
N CYS A 240 4.96 -7.39 27.57
CA CYS A 240 3.63 -7.96 27.35
C CYS A 240 3.25 -8.96 28.46
#